data_AF-A0A1Y4SSJ9-F1
#
_entry.id   AF-A0A1Y4SSJ9-F1
#
_cell.length_a   1.000
_cell.length_b   1.000
_cell.length_c   1.000
_cell.angle_alpha   90.00
_cell.angle_beta   90.00
_cell.angle_gamma   90.00
#
_symmetry.space_group_name_H-M   'P 1'
#
loop_
_entity.id
_entity.type
_entity.pdbx_description
1 polymer ?
#
loop_
_entity_poly.entity_id
_entity_poly.type
_entity_poly.pdbx_seq_one_letter_code
_entity_poly.pdbx_strand_id
1 'polypeptide(L)' 'MLRQKLSQEERRTRSHRLIVRGAVFESIVPEAKTMTDEEAAAFLRLALTSEEARGYLKKRTEGGKSE' A
#
# COMPACT_ATOMS: atom_id res chain seq x y z
N MET A 1 4.41 9.09 32.32
CA MET A 1 3.78 9.72 31.14
C MET A 1 4.61 9.64 29.85
N LEU A 2 5.95 9.71 29.91
CA LEU A 2 6.80 9.70 28.71
C LEU A 2 6.61 8.48 27.80
N ARG A 3 6.55 7.27 28.38
CA ARG A 3 6.30 6.01 27.64
C ARG A 3 4.97 6.00 26.87
N GLN A 4 3.93 6.65 27.40
CA GLN A 4 2.62 6.71 26.76
C GLN A 4 2.63 7.65 25.55
N LYS A 5 3.35 8.78 25.65
CA LYS A 5 3.54 9.71 24.53
C LYS A 5 4.33 9.06 23.39
N LEU A 6 5.42 8.36 23.71
CA LEU A 6 6.20 7.58 22.74
C LEU A 6 5.33 6.53 22.02
N SER A 7 4.53 5.76 22.77
CA SER A 7 3.63 4.76 22.16
C SER A 7 2.58 5.38 21.22
N GLN A 8 2.07 6.58 21.53
CA GLN A 8 1.15 7.30 20.65
C GLN A 8 1.86 7.79 19.38
N GLU A 9 3.08 8.28 19.51
CA GLU A 9 3.92 8.73 18.40
C GLU A 9 4.25 7.59 17.44
N GLU A 10 4.69 6.43 17.97
CA GLU A 10 4.94 5.21 17.20
C GLU A 10 3.69 4.74 16.44
N ARG A 11 2.52 4.77 17.09
CA ARG A 11 1.24 4.43 16.44
C ARG A 11 0.88 5.42 15.34
N ARG A 12 1.11 6.72 15.56
CA ARG A 12 0.83 7.77 14.57
C ARG A 12 1.71 7.59 13.34
N THR A 13 3.00 7.36 13.54
CA THR A 13 3.96 7.07 12.46
C THR A 13 3.56 5.80 11.71
N ARG A 14 3.23 4.73 12.42
CA ARG A 14 2.74 3.49 11.81
C ARG A 14 1.45 3.70 11.02
N SER A 15 0.48 4.41 11.59
CA SER A 15 -0.80 4.68 10.94
C SER A 15 -0.62 5.51 9.67
N HIS A 16 0.23 6.53 9.71
CA HIS A 16 0.54 7.36 8.54
C HIS A 16 1.15 6.51 7.42
N ARG A 17 2.16 5.70 7.74
CA ARG A 17 2.78 4.77 6.79
C ARG A 17 1.78 3.81 6.15
N LEU A 18 0.91 3.19 6.96
CA LEU A 18 -0.11 2.24 6.49
C LEU A 18 -1.18 2.90 5.61
N ILE A 19 -1.53 4.16 5.88
CA ILE A 19 -2.47 4.92 5.03
C ILE A 19 -1.81 5.27 3.70
N VAL A 20 -0.56 5.74 3.72
CA VAL A 20 0.15 6.17 2.52
C VAL A 20 0.51 4.99 1.61
N ARG A 21 1.05 3.90 2.17
CA ARG A 21 1.52 2.75 1.38
C ARG A 21 0.45 1.67 1.19
N GLY A 22 -0.58 1.67 2.04
CA GLY A 22 -1.62 0.66 2.05
C GLY A 22 -1.27 -0.55 2.91
N ALA A 23 -2.14 -0.85 3.89
CA ALA A 23 -1.96 -1.99 4.78
C ALA A 23 -1.94 -3.34 4.06
N VAL A 24 -2.74 -3.49 2.99
CA VAL A 24 -2.76 -4.70 2.15
C VAL A 24 -1.42 -4.87 1.43
N PHE A 25 -0.85 -3.79 0.90
CA PHE A 25 0.42 -3.83 0.21
C PHE A 25 1.56 -4.25 1.15
N GLU A 26 1.69 -3.63 2.33
CA GLU A 26 2.69 -4.03 3.34
C GLU A 26 2.53 -5.47 3.84
N SER A 27 1.32 -6.05 3.74
CA SER A 27 1.04 -7.43 4.14
C SER A 27 1.50 -8.47 3.12
N ILE A 28 1.52 -8.10 1.84
CA ILE A 28 1.90 -8.98 0.72
C ILE A 28 3.39 -8.81 0.40
N VAL A 29 3.92 -7.60 0.57
CA VAL A 29 5.31 -7.24 0.30
C VAL A 29 5.96 -6.80 1.62
N PRO A 30 6.53 -7.72 2.42
CA PRO A 30 7.11 -7.38 3.72
C PRO A 30 8.28 -6.40 3.62
N GLU A 31 8.99 -6.36 2.49
CA GLU A 31 10.06 -5.41 2.17
C GLU A 31 9.54 -3.96 2.12
N ALA A 32 8.24 -3.75 1.87
CA ALA A 32 7.63 -2.43 1.86
C ALA A 32 7.64 -1.73 3.23
N LYS A 33 7.83 -2.48 4.33
CA LYS A 33 7.94 -1.91 5.68
C LYS A 33 9.17 -1.02 5.85
N THR A 34 10.24 -1.30 5.12
CA THR A 34 11.51 -0.57 5.19
C THR A 34 11.70 0.41 4.05
N MET A 35 10.82 0.41 3.05
CA MET A 35 10.85 1.37 1.96
C MET A 35 10.59 2.80 2.47
N THR A 36 10.93 3.79 1.66
CA THR A 36 10.39 5.15 1.73
C THR A 36 9.03 5.21 1.02
N ASP A 37 8.30 6.32 1.18
CA ASP A 37 7.01 6.48 0.49
C ASP A 37 7.21 6.60 -1.02
N GLU A 38 8.33 7.20 -1.44
CA GLU A 38 8.75 7.32 -2.83
C GLU A 38 9.08 5.96 -3.46
N GLU A 39 9.84 5.11 -2.76
CA GLU A 39 10.15 3.75 -3.22
C GLU A 39 8.90 2.88 -3.35
N ALA A 40 8.00 2.95 -2.37
CA ALA A 40 6.72 2.25 -2.41
C ALA A 40 5.87 2.71 -3.61
N ALA A 41 5.80 4.03 -3.84
CA ALA A 41 5.09 4.59 -4.99
C ALA A 41 5.72 4.17 -6.33
N ALA A 42 7.06 4.18 -6.43
CA ALA A 42 7.77 3.74 -7.62
C ALA A 42 7.54 2.25 -7.92
N PHE A 43 7.60 1.41 -6.88
CA PHE A 43 7.30 -0.01 -6.99
C PHE A 43 5.86 -0.26 -7.48
N LEU A 44 4.87 0.41 -6.87
CA LEU A 44 3.47 0.28 -7.27
C LEU A 44 3.25 0.73 -8.71
N ARG A 45 3.87 1.84 -9.14
CA ARG A 45 3.80 2.28 -10.55
C ARG A 45 4.34 1.22 -11.49
N LEU A 46 5.51 0.64 -11.17
CA LEU A 46 6.10 -0.43 -11.97
C LEU A 46 5.18 -1.66 -12.01
N ALA A 47 4.73 -2.15 -10.85
CA ALA A 47 3.88 -3.34 -10.74
C ALA A 47 2.55 -3.18 -11.48
N LEU A 48 1.95 -1.99 -11.44
CA LEU A 48 0.67 -1.70 -12.11
C LEU A 48 0.81 -1.46 -13.63
N THR A 49 2.04 -1.33 -14.13
CA THR A 49 2.29 -1.23 -15.58
C THR A 49 2.45 -2.57 -16.28
N SER A 50 2.52 -3.68 -15.54
CA SER A 50 2.57 -5.03 -16.11
C SER A 50 1.30 -5.36 -16.91
N GLU A 51 1.44 -6.23 -17.91
CA GLU A 51 0.30 -6.66 -18.73
C GLU A 51 -0.72 -7.43 -17.89
N GLU A 52 -0.27 -8.24 -16.93
CA GLU A 52 -1.14 -9.01 -16.04
C GLU A 52 -1.98 -8.10 -15.15
N ALA A 53 -1.36 -7.08 -14.54
CA ALA A 53 -2.08 -6.13 -13.69
C ALA A 53 -3.11 -5.34 -14.51
N ARG A 54 -2.71 -4.84 -15.69
CA ARG A 54 -3.62 -4.13 -16.61
C ARG A 54 -4.75 -5.03 -17.10
N GLY A 55 -4.45 -6.27 -17.46
CA GLY A 55 -5.41 -7.27 -17.90
C GLY A 55 -6.41 -7.63 -16.81
N TYR A 56 -5.96 -7.79 -15.56
CA TYR A 56 -6.82 -8.00 -14.41
C TYR A 56 -7.78 -6.81 -14.19
N LEU A 57 -7.26 -5.58 -14.19
CA LEU A 57 -8.07 -4.37 -14.00
C LEU A 57 -9.09 -4.18 -15.13
N LYS A 58 -8.68 -4.43 -16.39
CA LYS A 58 -9.58 -4.37 -17.55
C LYS A 58 -10.74 -5.35 -17.43
N LYS A 59 -10.48 -6.62 -17.09
CA LYS A 59 -11.52 -7.63 -16.84
C LYS A 59 -12.49 -7.20 -15.74
N ARG A 60 -12.00 -6.55 -14.67
CA ARG A 60 -12.84 -6.02 -13.59
C ARG A 60 -13.75 -4.88 -14.05
N THR A 61 -13.26 -4.02 -14.94
CA THR A 61 -14.09 -2.93 -15.52
C THR A 61 -15.10 -3.42 -16.55
N GLU A 62 -14.75 -4.46 -17.33
CA GLU A 62 -15.62 -5.04 -18.35
C GLU A 62 -16.71 -5.94 -17.75
N GLY A 63 -16.42 -6.62 -16.64
CA GLY A 63 -17.40 -7.43 -15.89
C GLY A 63 -18.38 -6.62 -15.02
N GLY A 64 -18.31 -5.29 -15.03
CA GLY A 64 -19.12 -4.39 -14.18
C GLY A 64 -20.50 -4.02 -14.73
N LYS A 65 -20.98 -4.65 -15.81
CA LYS A 65 -22.36 -4.49 -16.32
C LYS A 65 -23.22 -5.73 -16.05
N SER A 66 -23.26 -6.17 -14.80
CA SER A 66 -24.30 -7.09 -14.33
C SER A 66 -24.24 -7.19 -12.81
N GLU A 67 -24.83 -6.20 -12.16
CA GLU A 67 -25.71 -6.36 -10.99
C GLU A 67 -26.98 -5.55 -11.26
#